data_AF-A0A1Q4F5Y6-F1
#
_entry.id   AF-A0A1Q4F5Y6-F1
#
_cell.length_a   1.000
_cell.length_b   1.000
_cell.length_c   1.000
_cell.angle_alpha   90.00
_cell.angle_beta   90.00
_cell.angle_gamma   90.00
#
_symmetry.space_group_name_H-M   'P 1'
#
loop_
_entity.id
_entity.type
_entity.pdbx_description
1 polymer ?
#
loop_
_entity_poly.entity_id
_entity_poly.type
_entity_poly.pdbx_seq_one_letter_code
_entity_poly.pdbx_strand_id
1 'polypeptide(L)'
;MIDPYSFELTSTLLSLAATYLTGKESRGEALDAATFRDWLEHEAFPLLLKQADQTLASVISMKADQHEQLQELLNKVHLIYAAVVTPHPSVTIAKLQNLDRALMLYMFDRASDEGPFQHFESGDLESALGASSAKIISSVRWLEENGWIVVAEFSGGWSCSPTAAGLDFTWTATDPSAPEAIERLRRALPDRTASERLETLANAAEIPIGLAYSKVKIWADQGLLIFEDSVWPPSEGLVHGVQESLRRGWPDAPSHSH
;
A
#
# COMPACT_ATOMS: atom_id res chain seq x y z
N MET A 1 -9.38 -32.78 37.62
CA MET A 1 -8.74 -32.02 36.53
C MET A 1 -7.33 -31.74 37.00
N ILE A 2 -6.32 -32.39 36.41
CA ILE A 2 -4.92 -32.21 36.81
C ILE A 2 -4.45 -30.89 36.19
N ASP A 3 -3.87 -30.02 37.00
CA ASP A 3 -3.34 -28.71 36.60
C ASP A 3 -2.21 -28.87 35.55
N PRO A 4 -2.23 -28.17 34.40
CA PRO A 4 -1.17 -28.22 33.39
C PRO A 4 0.24 -27.95 33.96
N TYR A 5 0.35 -27.10 34.98
CA TYR A 5 1.62 -26.88 35.69
C TYR A 5 2.13 -28.12 36.41
N SER A 6 1.22 -28.96 36.94
CA SER A 6 1.58 -30.21 37.60
C SER A 6 2.13 -31.23 36.61
N PHE A 7 1.66 -31.23 35.36
CA PHE A 7 2.12 -32.15 34.32
C PHE A 7 3.53 -31.78 33.82
N GLU A 8 3.79 -30.49 33.61
CA GLU A 8 5.12 -30.01 33.23
C GLU A 8 6.16 -30.27 34.32
N LEU A 9 5.81 -29.99 35.59
CA LEU A 9 6.68 -30.28 36.74
C LEU A 9 6.98 -31.78 36.88
N THR A 10 5.98 -32.64 36.63
CA THR A 10 6.17 -34.09 36.67
C THR A 10 7.09 -34.54 35.53
N SER A 11 6.96 -33.96 34.33
CA SER A 11 7.85 -34.26 33.21
C SER A 11 9.29 -33.81 33.48
N THR A 12 9.49 -32.63 34.09
CA THR A 12 10.83 -32.14 34.47
C THR A 12 11.46 -33.04 35.54
N LEU A 13 10.70 -33.46 36.54
CA LEU A 13 11.17 -34.38 37.58
C LEU A 13 11.54 -35.76 37.01
N LEU A 14 10.80 -36.27 36.02
CA LEU A 14 11.13 -37.52 35.34
C LEU A 14 12.43 -37.40 34.53
N SER A 15 12.68 -36.27 33.86
CA SER A 15 13.95 -36.03 33.15
C SER A 15 15.14 -35.91 34.11
N LEU A 16 14.95 -35.29 35.28
CA LEU A 16 15.98 -35.22 36.33
C LEU A 16 16.25 -36.60 36.95
N ALA A 17 15.20 -37.39 37.18
CA ALA A 17 15.33 -38.78 37.65
C ALA A 17 16.06 -39.67 36.65
N ALA A 18 15.76 -39.55 35.35
CA ALA A 18 16.49 -40.26 34.31
C ALA A 18 17.99 -39.89 34.29
N THR A 19 18.30 -38.59 34.39
CA THR A 19 19.69 -38.09 34.46
C THR A 19 20.44 -38.63 35.67
N TYR A 20 19.79 -38.67 36.85
CA TYR A 20 20.34 -39.24 38.08
C TYR A 20 20.61 -40.75 37.95
N LEU A 21 19.64 -41.50 37.40
CA LEU A 21 19.75 -42.95 37.20
C LEU A 21 20.90 -43.31 36.26
N THR A 22 21.05 -42.59 35.14
CA THR A 22 22.19 -42.81 34.21
C THR A 22 23.55 -42.53 34.88
N GLY A 23 23.62 -41.50 35.73
CA GLY A 23 24.83 -41.17 36.48
C GLY A 23 25.20 -42.21 37.54
N LYS A 24 24.21 -42.75 38.27
CA LYS A 24 24.42 -43.72 39.36
C LYS A 24 24.59 -45.17 38.88
N GLU A 25 23.92 -45.57 37.79
CA GLU A 25 24.14 -46.87 37.13
C GLU A 25 25.60 -47.03 36.70
N SER A 26 26.24 -45.94 36.27
CA SER A 26 27.67 -45.95 35.92
C SER A 26 28.62 -46.14 37.12
N ARG A 27 28.13 -45.96 38.35
CA ARG A 27 28.91 -46.00 39.61
C ARG A 27 28.55 -47.17 40.53
N GLY A 28 27.50 -47.93 40.22
CA GLY A 28 27.11 -49.13 40.98
C GLY A 28 26.55 -48.85 42.38
N GLU A 29 25.97 -47.68 42.60
CA GLU A 29 25.50 -47.22 43.91
C GLU A 29 24.03 -47.57 44.16
N ALA A 30 23.62 -47.66 45.44
CA ALA A 30 22.24 -47.98 45.82
C ALA A 30 21.25 -46.90 45.34
N LEU A 31 20.13 -47.34 44.76
CA LEU A 31 19.07 -46.49 44.23
C LEU A 31 17.90 -46.44 45.22
N ASP A 32 17.83 -45.38 46.01
CA ASP A 32 16.67 -45.09 46.87
C ASP A 32 16.21 -43.64 46.75
N ALA A 33 14.97 -43.40 47.20
CA ALA A 33 14.32 -42.09 47.12
C ALA A 33 15.00 -41.03 48.00
N ALA A 34 15.66 -41.43 49.09
CA ALA A 34 16.35 -40.52 49.98
C ALA A 34 17.61 -39.94 49.32
N THR A 35 18.36 -40.80 48.62
CA THR A 35 19.59 -40.43 47.90
C THR A 35 19.27 -39.61 46.65
N PHE A 36 18.16 -39.90 45.95
CA PHE A 36 17.69 -39.06 44.85
C PHE A 36 17.29 -37.66 45.33
N ARG A 37 16.59 -37.56 46.46
CA ARG A 37 16.23 -36.29 47.07
C ARG A 37 17.46 -35.49 47.50
N ASP A 38 18.43 -36.15 48.12
CA ASP A 38 19.68 -35.52 48.53
C ASP A 38 20.47 -34.95 47.34
N TRP A 39 20.54 -35.71 46.25
CA TRP A 39 21.14 -35.25 45.00
C TRP A 39 20.39 -34.06 44.37
N LEU A 40 19.05 -34.07 44.40
CA LEU A 40 18.26 -32.92 43.92
C LEU A 40 18.57 -31.65 44.73
N GLU A 41 18.59 -31.77 46.06
CA GLU A 41 18.77 -30.64 46.98
C GLU A 41 20.20 -30.06 46.93
N HIS A 42 21.23 -30.92 46.88
CA HIS A 42 22.62 -30.49 47.03
C HIS A 42 23.42 -30.38 45.72
N GLU A 43 22.95 -30.97 44.62
CA GLU A 43 23.68 -30.95 43.35
C GLU A 43 22.83 -30.38 42.20
N ALA A 44 21.67 -30.97 41.92
CA ALA A 44 20.90 -30.65 40.72
C ALA A 44 20.26 -29.26 40.77
N PHE A 45 19.55 -28.91 41.85
CA PHE A 45 18.95 -27.58 41.98
C PHE A 45 19.96 -26.45 42.05
N PRO A 46 21.07 -26.55 42.82
CA PRO A 46 22.11 -25.52 42.78
C PRO A 46 22.69 -25.31 41.37
N LEU A 47 22.88 -26.36 40.59
CA LEU A 47 23.38 -26.27 39.21
C LEU A 47 22.35 -25.63 38.26
N LEU A 48 21.08 -26.01 38.37
CA LEU A 48 19.97 -25.41 37.61
C LEU A 48 19.81 -23.92 37.93
N LEU A 49 19.88 -23.54 39.20
CA LEU A 49 19.81 -22.14 39.62
C LEU A 49 21.00 -21.33 39.08
N LYS A 50 22.21 -21.90 39.09
CA LYS A 50 23.40 -21.23 38.53
C LYS A 50 23.29 -21.03 37.01
N GLN A 51 22.62 -21.95 36.31
CA GLN A 51 22.39 -21.85 34.86
C GLN A 51 21.21 -20.94 34.51
N ALA A 52 20.21 -20.81 35.39
CA ALA A 52 19.02 -20.00 35.16
C ALA A 52 19.34 -18.52 34.87
N ASP A 53 20.29 -17.93 35.60
CA ASP A 53 20.72 -16.54 35.38
C ASP A 53 21.32 -16.35 33.98
N GLN A 54 22.13 -17.32 33.51
CA GLN A 54 22.74 -17.28 32.18
C GLN A 54 21.70 -17.49 31.07
N THR A 55 20.74 -18.39 31.28
CA THR A 55 19.65 -18.63 30.34
C THR A 55 18.74 -17.41 30.24
N LEU A 56 18.37 -16.80 31.36
CA LEU A 56 17.54 -15.58 31.37
C LEU A 56 18.26 -14.42 30.70
N ALA A 57 19.54 -14.20 31.00
CA ALA A 57 20.36 -13.18 30.34
C ALA A 57 20.44 -13.40 28.82
N SER A 58 20.58 -14.65 28.37
CA SER A 58 20.60 -14.99 26.94
C SER A 58 19.26 -14.71 26.25
N VAL A 59 18.14 -15.06 26.90
CA VAL A 59 16.79 -14.77 26.37
C VAL A 59 16.53 -13.27 26.30
N ILE A 60 16.95 -12.51 27.32
CA ILE A 60 16.85 -11.04 27.33
C ILE A 60 17.68 -10.44 26.19
N SER A 61 18.94 -10.88 26.00
CA SER A 61 19.80 -10.41 24.91
C SER A 61 19.19 -10.73 23.54
N MET A 62 18.72 -11.95 23.33
CA MET A 62 18.06 -12.33 22.06
C MET A 62 16.81 -11.49 21.78
N LYS A 63 16.02 -11.16 22.81
CA LYS A 63 14.85 -10.29 22.66
C LYS A 63 15.24 -8.85 22.34
N ALA A 64 16.31 -8.34 22.93
CA ALA A 64 16.84 -7.02 22.63
C ALA A 64 17.34 -6.95 21.18
N ASP A 65 18.13 -7.94 20.73
CA ASP A 65 18.64 -8.02 19.36
C ASP A 65 17.50 -8.13 18.33
N GLN A 66 16.46 -8.94 18.63
CA GLN A 66 15.26 -9.02 17.78
C GLN A 66 14.53 -7.68 17.68
N HIS A 67 14.44 -6.93 18.78
CA HIS A 67 13.80 -5.62 18.79
C HIS A 67 14.59 -4.60 17.95
N GLU A 68 15.91 -4.59 18.07
CA GLU A 68 16.80 -3.73 17.29
C GLU A 68 16.70 -4.04 15.78
N GLN A 69 16.72 -5.33 15.40
CA GLN A 69 16.53 -5.75 14.01
C GLN A 69 15.18 -5.32 13.43
N LEU A 70 14.10 -5.42 14.23
CA LEU A 70 12.77 -4.95 13.84
C LEU A 70 12.73 -3.44 13.66
N GLN A 71 13.35 -2.67 14.55
CA GLN A 71 13.44 -1.22 14.42
C GLN A 71 14.25 -0.81 13.18
N GLU A 72 15.36 -1.51 12.90
CA GLU A 72 16.17 -1.27 11.71
C GLU A 72 15.39 -1.56 10.42
N LEU A 73 14.64 -2.67 10.38
CA LEU A 73 13.75 -3.00 9.27
C LEU A 73 12.66 -1.94 9.08
N LEU A 74 12.01 -1.48 10.16
CA LEU A 74 11.01 -0.42 10.10
C LEU A 74 11.60 0.89 9.57
N ASN A 75 12.81 1.27 10.02
CA ASN A 75 13.50 2.44 9.52
C ASN A 75 13.84 2.32 8.03
N LYS A 76 14.30 1.16 7.56
CA LYS A 76 14.54 0.90 6.14
C LYS A 76 13.26 0.98 5.32
N VAL A 77 12.16 0.41 5.81
CA VAL A 77 10.84 0.53 5.16
C VAL A 77 10.39 1.98 5.09
N HIS A 78 10.61 2.77 6.15
CA HIS A 78 10.26 4.19 6.16
C HIS A 78 11.11 5.02 5.19
N LEU A 79 12.40 4.72 5.06
CA LEU A 79 13.29 5.37 4.09
C LEU A 79 12.92 5.00 2.65
N ILE A 80 12.57 3.74 2.39
CA ILE A 80 12.07 3.30 1.08
C ILE A 80 10.74 4.01 0.79
N TYR A 81 9.83 4.07 1.76
CA TYR A 81 8.57 4.79 1.62
C TYR A 81 8.80 6.26 1.30
N ALA A 82 9.66 6.97 2.03
CA ALA A 82 9.98 8.38 1.76
C ALA A 82 10.68 8.60 0.40
N ALA A 83 11.48 7.65 -0.08
CA ALA A 83 12.15 7.73 -1.37
C ALA A 83 11.23 7.39 -2.56
N VAL A 84 10.18 6.58 -2.32
CA VAL A 84 9.23 6.12 -3.35
C VAL A 84 7.97 6.98 -3.39
N VAL A 85 7.60 7.62 -2.28
CA VAL A 85 6.44 8.50 -2.20
C VAL A 85 6.76 9.79 -2.96
N THR A 86 6.21 9.89 -4.16
CA THR A 86 5.99 11.15 -4.85
C THR A 86 5.23 12.11 -3.92
N PRO A 87 5.58 13.41 -3.89
CA PRO A 87 4.87 14.37 -3.06
C PRO A 87 3.36 14.31 -3.37
N HIS A 88 2.54 14.31 -2.31
CA HIS A 88 1.08 14.23 -2.45
C HIS A 88 0.59 15.22 -3.53
N PRO A 89 -0.34 14.82 -4.43
CA PRO A 89 -0.77 15.65 -5.56
C PRO A 89 -1.16 17.09 -5.17
N SER A 90 -1.81 17.27 -4.01
CA SER A 90 -2.17 18.58 -3.46
C SER A 90 -0.96 19.49 -3.15
N VAL A 91 0.18 18.94 -2.74
CA VAL A 91 1.43 19.69 -2.51
C VAL A 91 2.06 20.05 -3.85
N THR A 92 2.02 19.14 -4.81
CA THR A 92 2.59 19.33 -6.15
C THR A 92 1.82 20.38 -6.93
N ILE A 93 0.49 20.32 -6.96
CA ILE A 93 -0.36 21.28 -7.69
C ILE A 93 -0.20 22.71 -7.13
N ALA A 94 0.03 22.83 -5.82
CA ALA A 94 0.23 24.13 -5.16
C ALA A 94 1.57 24.80 -5.53
N LYS A 95 2.55 24.02 -6.00
CA LYS A 95 3.88 24.50 -6.41
C LYS A 95 3.97 24.83 -7.90
N LEU A 96 2.96 24.49 -8.70
CA LEU A 96 2.92 24.82 -10.12
C LEU A 96 2.88 26.33 -10.35
N GLN A 97 3.38 26.79 -11.50
CA GLN A 97 3.19 28.18 -11.87
C GLN A 97 1.71 28.48 -12.02
N ASN A 98 1.32 29.74 -11.76
CA ASN A 98 -0.08 30.15 -11.77
C ASN A 98 -0.80 29.78 -13.08
N LEU A 99 -0.12 29.90 -14.22
CA LEU A 99 -0.69 29.55 -15.53
C LEU A 99 -0.82 28.04 -15.72
N ASP A 100 0.21 27.25 -15.41
CA ASP A 100 0.17 25.79 -15.51
C ASP A 100 -0.95 25.22 -14.64
N ARG A 101 -1.07 25.73 -13.40
CA ARG A 101 -2.15 25.36 -12.48
C ARG A 101 -3.52 25.74 -13.03
N ALA A 102 -3.68 26.97 -13.52
CA ALA A 102 -4.95 27.43 -14.07
C ALA A 102 -5.36 26.61 -15.30
N LEU A 103 -4.40 26.27 -16.17
CA LEU A 103 -4.64 25.47 -17.36
C LEU A 103 -5.08 24.04 -17.01
N MET A 104 -4.39 23.38 -16.07
CA MET A 104 -4.82 22.06 -15.59
C MET A 104 -6.21 22.08 -14.95
N LEU A 105 -6.49 23.06 -14.08
CA LEU A 105 -7.80 23.16 -13.43
C LEU A 105 -8.92 23.41 -14.45
N TYR A 106 -8.66 24.26 -15.45
CA TYR A 106 -9.62 24.54 -16.51
C TYR A 106 -9.92 23.29 -17.36
N MET A 107 -8.88 22.56 -17.77
CA MET A 107 -9.05 21.33 -18.53
C MET A 107 -9.74 20.24 -17.69
N PHE A 108 -9.39 20.13 -16.41
CA PHE A 108 -10.01 19.18 -15.49
C PHE A 108 -11.50 19.42 -15.29
N ASP A 109 -11.91 20.67 -15.00
CA ASP A 109 -13.31 21.06 -14.80
C ASP A 109 -14.20 20.72 -16.00
N ARG A 110 -13.62 20.79 -17.21
CA ARG A 110 -14.33 20.50 -18.44
C ARG A 110 -14.32 19.02 -18.80
N ALA A 111 -13.21 18.32 -18.54
CA ALA A 111 -13.00 16.94 -18.95
C ALA A 111 -13.39 15.90 -17.88
N SER A 112 -13.70 16.32 -16.65
CA SER A 112 -14.12 15.40 -15.57
C SER A 112 -15.38 14.61 -15.93
N ASP A 113 -16.30 15.24 -16.65
CA ASP A 113 -17.60 14.65 -17.00
C ASP A 113 -17.50 13.71 -18.21
N GLU A 114 -16.77 14.10 -19.26
CA GLU A 114 -16.70 13.34 -20.51
C GLU A 114 -15.47 12.43 -20.63
N GLY A 115 -14.43 12.68 -19.83
CA GLY A 115 -13.15 11.97 -19.86
C GLY A 115 -12.03 12.68 -20.65
N PRO A 116 -10.85 12.05 -20.80
CA PRO A 116 -9.64 12.66 -21.39
C PRO A 116 -9.71 12.92 -22.91
N PHE A 117 -10.91 12.91 -23.46
CA PHE A 117 -11.18 12.99 -24.90
C PHE A 117 -11.63 14.39 -25.33
N GLN A 118 -11.83 15.30 -24.37
CA GLN A 118 -12.12 16.68 -24.67
C GLN A 118 -10.86 17.37 -25.19
N HIS A 119 -10.96 17.91 -26.39
CA HIS A 119 -9.91 18.66 -27.04
C HIS A 119 -10.09 20.15 -26.80
N PHE A 120 -8.99 20.81 -26.45
CA PHE A 120 -8.92 22.25 -26.21
C PHE A 120 -8.03 22.88 -27.26
N GLU A 121 -8.57 23.81 -28.03
CA GLU A 121 -7.82 24.56 -29.03
C GLU A 121 -7.12 25.78 -28.41
N SER A 122 -6.02 26.22 -29.02
CA SER A 122 -5.22 27.36 -28.55
C SER A 122 -6.07 28.61 -28.28
N GLY A 123 -6.98 28.94 -29.19
CA GLY A 123 -7.80 30.15 -29.09
C GLY A 123 -8.75 30.15 -27.89
N ASP A 124 -9.33 28.99 -27.57
CA ASP A 124 -10.22 28.81 -26.42
C ASP A 124 -9.45 28.94 -25.10
N LEU A 125 -8.25 28.35 -25.03
CA LEU A 125 -7.38 28.43 -23.86
C LEU A 125 -6.87 29.86 -23.63
N GLU A 126 -6.48 30.58 -24.69
CA GLU A 126 -6.05 31.98 -24.62
C GLU A 126 -7.16 32.88 -24.09
N SER A 127 -8.38 32.70 -24.60
CA SER A 127 -9.57 33.45 -24.19
C SER A 127 -9.96 33.14 -22.74
N ALA A 128 -10.01 31.85 -22.38
CA ALA A 128 -10.43 31.41 -21.05
C ALA A 128 -9.44 31.81 -19.94
N LEU A 129 -8.13 31.77 -20.22
CA LEU A 129 -7.08 32.01 -19.22
C LEU A 129 -6.51 33.43 -19.28
N GLY A 130 -6.93 34.25 -20.24
CA GLY A 130 -6.46 35.63 -20.39
C GLY A 130 -4.94 35.75 -20.59
N ALA A 131 -4.34 34.76 -21.24
CA ALA A 131 -2.90 34.66 -21.44
C ALA A 131 -2.54 34.67 -22.92
N SER A 132 -1.34 35.12 -23.25
CA SER A 132 -0.86 35.14 -24.64
C SER A 132 -0.57 33.73 -25.15
N SER A 133 -0.77 33.51 -26.45
CA SER A 133 -0.47 32.25 -27.15
C SER A 133 0.90 31.67 -26.79
N ALA A 134 1.96 32.49 -26.78
CA ALA A 134 3.30 32.04 -26.43
C ALA A 134 3.42 31.47 -25.00
N LYS A 135 2.68 32.04 -24.04
CA LYS A 135 2.66 31.55 -22.65
C LYS A 135 1.85 30.26 -22.54
N ILE A 136 0.69 30.20 -23.20
CA ILE A 136 -0.14 29.00 -23.25
C ILE A 136 0.65 27.82 -23.84
N ILE A 137 1.31 28.02 -24.99
CA ILE A 137 2.14 26.98 -25.63
C ILE A 137 3.26 26.51 -24.71
N SER A 138 3.92 27.43 -24.00
CA SER A 138 4.97 27.07 -23.04
C SER A 138 4.42 26.21 -21.90
N SER A 139 3.28 26.58 -21.31
CA SER A 139 2.63 25.81 -20.25
C SER A 139 2.15 24.44 -20.74
N VAL A 140 1.56 24.39 -21.93
CA VAL A 140 1.10 23.14 -22.55
C VAL A 140 2.26 22.19 -22.78
N ARG A 141 3.37 22.64 -23.38
CA ARG A 141 4.55 21.79 -23.57
C ARG A 141 5.12 21.28 -22.27
N TRP A 142 5.20 22.12 -21.24
CA TRP A 142 5.67 21.69 -19.93
C TRP A 142 4.76 20.62 -19.31
N LEU A 143 3.44 20.79 -19.41
CA LEU A 143 2.47 19.80 -18.91
C LEU A 143 2.50 18.48 -19.70
N GLU A 144 2.78 18.55 -21.01
CA GLU A 144 2.98 17.39 -21.88
C GLU A 144 4.26 16.63 -21.52
N GLU A 145 5.37 17.33 -21.26
CA GLU A 145 6.62 16.74 -20.79
C GLU A 145 6.46 16.02 -19.45
N ASN A 146 5.52 16.46 -18.60
CA ASN A 146 5.16 15.81 -17.35
C ASN A 146 4.09 14.71 -17.51
N GLY A 147 3.62 14.46 -18.74
CA GLY A 147 2.66 13.40 -19.08
C GLY A 147 1.23 13.66 -18.63
N TRP A 148 0.88 14.90 -18.25
CA TRP A 148 -0.47 15.25 -17.76
C TRP A 148 -1.42 15.67 -18.87
N ILE A 149 -0.90 16.08 -20.01
CA ILE A 149 -1.68 16.36 -21.21
C ILE A 149 -1.00 15.72 -22.43
N VAL A 150 -1.76 15.56 -23.51
CA VAL A 150 -1.25 15.17 -24.83
C VAL A 150 -1.56 16.28 -25.82
N VAL A 151 -0.61 16.57 -26.71
CA VAL A 151 -0.78 17.57 -27.78
C VAL A 151 -0.95 16.88 -29.13
N ALA A 152 -1.92 17.35 -29.90
CA ALA A 152 -2.12 16.97 -31.29
C ALA A 152 -1.86 18.19 -32.18
N GLU A 153 -0.77 18.17 -32.96
CA GLU A 153 -0.42 19.21 -33.92
C GLU A 153 -0.97 18.87 -35.32
N PHE A 154 -1.47 19.87 -36.03
CA PHE A 154 -1.97 19.76 -37.41
C PHE A 154 -1.66 21.02 -38.22
N SER A 155 -1.88 20.97 -39.54
CA SER A 155 -1.44 22.02 -40.49
C SER A 155 -2.02 23.42 -40.25
N GLY A 156 -3.03 23.56 -39.39
CA GLY A 156 -3.68 24.83 -39.06
C GLY A 156 -3.63 25.22 -37.58
N GLY A 157 -2.97 24.44 -36.72
CA GLY A 157 -2.98 24.70 -35.28
C GLY A 157 -2.60 23.48 -34.45
N TRP A 158 -2.98 23.53 -33.19
CA TRP A 158 -2.79 22.44 -32.25
C TRP A 158 -3.98 22.40 -31.30
N SER A 159 -4.27 21.20 -30.80
CA SER A 159 -5.17 21.00 -29.67
C SER A 159 -4.45 20.18 -28.60
N CYS A 160 -4.92 20.28 -27.37
CA CYS A 160 -4.47 19.41 -26.31
C CYS A 160 -5.66 18.78 -25.58
N SER A 161 -5.42 17.68 -24.89
CA SER A 161 -6.39 17.03 -24.03
C SER A 161 -5.68 16.46 -22.80
N PRO A 162 -6.35 16.39 -21.63
CA PRO A 162 -5.72 15.85 -20.45
C PRO A 162 -5.52 14.34 -20.60
N THR A 163 -4.45 13.79 -20.06
CA THR A 163 -4.30 12.33 -20.00
C THR A 163 -5.10 11.77 -18.82
N ALA A 164 -5.28 10.44 -18.77
CA ALA A 164 -5.82 9.78 -17.59
C ALA A 164 -5.01 10.13 -16.32
N ALA A 165 -3.68 10.19 -16.44
CA ALA A 165 -2.80 10.58 -15.33
C ALA A 165 -2.99 12.05 -14.92
N GLY A 166 -3.17 12.97 -15.88
CA GLY A 166 -3.42 14.38 -15.58
C GLY A 166 -4.77 14.64 -14.92
N LEU A 167 -5.82 13.96 -15.39
CA LEU A 167 -7.14 14.00 -14.76
C LEU A 167 -7.09 13.47 -13.33
N ASP A 168 -6.47 12.31 -13.14
CA ASP A 168 -6.35 11.70 -11.83
C ASP A 168 -5.53 12.55 -10.84
N PHE A 169 -4.40 13.05 -11.31
CA PHE A 169 -3.55 13.96 -10.55
C PHE A 169 -4.36 15.19 -10.09
N THR A 170 -5.09 15.82 -11.02
CA THR A 170 -5.84 17.03 -10.71
C THR A 170 -7.00 16.75 -9.77
N TRP A 171 -7.72 15.63 -9.98
CA TRP A 171 -8.79 15.19 -9.09
C TRP A 171 -8.29 14.98 -7.66
N THR A 172 -7.28 14.13 -7.48
CA THR A 172 -6.70 13.81 -6.16
C THR A 172 -6.05 15.03 -5.49
N ALA A 173 -5.63 16.02 -6.27
CA ALA A 173 -5.04 17.23 -5.74
C ALA A 173 -6.08 18.27 -5.27
N THR A 174 -7.29 18.25 -5.81
CA THR A 174 -8.28 19.33 -5.66
C THR A 174 -9.55 18.90 -4.92
N ASP A 175 -9.88 17.62 -4.96
CA ASP A 175 -11.09 17.06 -4.34
C ASP A 175 -10.73 16.22 -3.10
N PRO A 176 -11.08 16.70 -1.89
CA PRO A 176 -10.85 15.96 -0.64
C PRO A 176 -11.61 14.62 -0.58
N SER A 177 -12.69 14.46 -1.34
CA SER A 177 -13.50 13.23 -1.38
C SER A 177 -12.94 12.18 -2.35
N ALA A 178 -11.94 12.53 -3.16
CA ALA A 178 -11.35 11.63 -4.15
C ALA A 178 -10.93 10.27 -3.55
N PRO A 179 -10.24 10.17 -2.40
CA PRO A 179 -9.84 8.87 -1.84
C PRO A 179 -11.05 7.96 -1.55
N GLU A 180 -12.11 8.50 -0.97
CA GLU A 180 -13.32 7.73 -0.66
C GLU A 180 -14.06 7.30 -1.94
N ALA A 181 -14.13 8.20 -2.93
CA ALA A 181 -14.73 7.92 -4.22
C ALA A 181 -13.96 6.82 -5.01
N ILE A 182 -12.64 6.86 -4.97
CA ILE A 182 -11.76 5.83 -5.55
C ILE A 182 -12.00 4.48 -4.85
N GLU A 183 -12.15 4.48 -3.53
CA GLU A 183 -12.47 3.27 -2.76
C GLU A 183 -13.85 2.70 -3.12
N ARG A 184 -14.86 3.55 -3.34
CA ARG A 184 -16.17 3.11 -3.84
C ARG A 184 -16.06 2.49 -5.23
N LEU A 185 -15.32 3.12 -6.14
CA LEU A 185 -15.05 2.58 -7.48
C LEU A 185 -14.35 1.22 -7.41
N ARG A 186 -13.33 1.10 -6.55
CA ARG A 186 -12.58 -0.14 -6.33
C ARG A 186 -13.47 -1.26 -5.81
N ARG A 187 -14.41 -0.97 -4.92
CA ARG A 187 -15.40 -1.93 -4.39
C ARG A 187 -16.44 -2.34 -5.42
N ALA A 188 -16.77 -1.46 -6.37
CA ALA A 188 -17.70 -1.74 -7.45
C ALA A 188 -17.10 -2.64 -8.55
N LEU A 189 -15.76 -2.80 -8.59
CA LEU A 189 -15.09 -3.60 -9.61
C LEU A 189 -15.63 -5.04 -9.66
N PRO A 190 -15.77 -5.61 -10.87
CA PRO A 190 -16.29 -6.96 -11.03
C PRO A 190 -15.37 -8.02 -10.40
N ASP A 191 -15.97 -9.17 -10.07
CA ASP A 191 -15.21 -10.37 -9.72
C ASP A 191 -14.28 -10.80 -10.87
N ARG A 192 -13.25 -11.60 -10.56
CA ARG A 192 -12.20 -12.00 -11.54
C ARG A 192 -12.72 -12.62 -12.83
N THR A 193 -13.87 -13.30 -12.79
CA THR A 193 -14.48 -13.98 -13.94
C THR A 193 -15.60 -13.18 -14.60
N ALA A 194 -15.95 -12.03 -14.04
CA ALA A 194 -17.03 -11.18 -14.52
C ALA A 194 -16.45 -9.99 -15.31
N SER A 195 -17.32 -9.36 -16.08
CA SER A 195 -17.06 -8.11 -16.76
C SER A 195 -18.16 -7.12 -16.43
N GLU A 196 -17.82 -5.83 -16.39
CA GLU A 196 -18.76 -4.76 -16.10
C GLU A 196 -18.44 -3.54 -16.97
N ARG A 197 -19.49 -2.79 -17.32
CA ARG A 197 -19.33 -1.54 -18.08
C ARG A 197 -18.81 -0.42 -17.18
N LEU A 198 -17.97 0.44 -17.74
CA LEU A 198 -17.42 1.58 -17.01
C LEU A 198 -18.52 2.49 -16.45
N GLU A 199 -19.61 2.73 -17.19
CA GLU A 199 -20.73 3.54 -16.73
C GLU A 199 -21.42 2.96 -15.50
N THR A 200 -21.60 1.63 -15.45
CA THR A 200 -22.16 0.95 -14.26
C THR A 200 -21.26 1.17 -13.05
N LEU A 201 -19.93 1.06 -13.24
CA LEU A 201 -18.94 1.28 -12.18
C LEU A 201 -18.92 2.73 -11.69
N ALA A 202 -18.95 3.69 -12.63
CA ALA A 202 -19.00 5.12 -12.33
C ALA A 202 -20.25 5.47 -11.52
N ASN A 203 -21.41 4.96 -11.93
CA ASN A 203 -22.68 5.15 -11.22
C ASN A 203 -22.67 4.51 -9.83
N ALA A 204 -22.13 3.30 -9.68
CA ALA A 204 -22.01 2.62 -8.38
C ALA A 204 -21.05 3.35 -7.43
N ALA A 205 -20.04 4.03 -7.98
CA ALA A 205 -19.10 4.85 -7.22
C ALA A 205 -19.56 6.30 -7.02
N GLU A 206 -20.69 6.69 -7.63
CA GLU A 206 -21.23 8.04 -7.67
C GLU A 206 -20.19 9.09 -8.08
N ILE A 207 -19.46 8.81 -9.17
CA ILE A 207 -18.49 9.74 -9.76
C ILE A 207 -18.75 9.97 -11.24
N PRO A 208 -18.34 11.13 -11.79
CA PRO A 208 -18.31 11.37 -13.23
C PRO A 208 -17.54 10.28 -13.98
N ILE A 209 -18.03 9.93 -15.17
CA ILE A 209 -17.45 8.85 -15.97
C ILE A 209 -16.00 9.16 -16.40
N GLY A 210 -15.65 10.43 -16.63
CA GLY A 210 -14.28 10.81 -16.95
C GLY A 210 -13.28 10.51 -15.82
N LEU A 211 -13.71 10.67 -14.56
CA LEU A 211 -12.90 10.32 -13.39
C LEU A 211 -12.79 8.80 -13.22
N ALA A 212 -13.90 8.08 -13.40
CA ALA A 212 -13.89 6.61 -13.41
C ALA A 212 -12.94 6.08 -14.49
N TYR A 213 -13.03 6.60 -15.72
CA TYR A 213 -12.15 6.28 -16.83
C TYR A 213 -10.68 6.48 -16.44
N SER A 214 -10.36 7.66 -15.89
CA SER A 214 -8.97 8.01 -15.56
C SER A 214 -8.35 7.00 -14.60
N LYS A 215 -9.08 6.60 -13.56
CA LYS A 215 -8.62 5.60 -12.58
C LYS A 215 -8.54 4.19 -13.14
N VAL A 216 -9.58 3.75 -13.85
CA VAL A 216 -9.59 2.41 -14.46
C VAL A 216 -8.44 2.26 -15.46
N LYS A 217 -8.19 3.30 -16.28
CA LYS A 217 -7.07 3.29 -17.23
C LYS A 217 -5.72 3.21 -16.53
N ILE A 218 -5.52 3.93 -15.43
CA ILE A 218 -4.30 3.84 -14.62
C ILE A 218 -4.11 2.42 -14.05
N TRP A 219 -5.17 1.80 -13.52
CA TRP A 219 -5.10 0.42 -13.03
C TRP A 219 -4.82 -0.58 -14.17
N ALA A 220 -5.37 -0.35 -15.35
CA ALA A 220 -5.10 -1.16 -16.55
C ALA A 220 -3.62 -1.05 -16.98
N ASP A 221 -3.08 0.17 -17.00
CA ASP A 221 -1.68 0.44 -17.37
C ASP A 221 -0.69 -0.16 -16.35
N GLN A 222 -1.12 -0.32 -15.10
CA GLN A 222 -0.40 -1.05 -14.05
C GLN A 222 -0.57 -2.58 -14.14
N GLY A 223 -1.38 -3.07 -15.09
CA GLY A 223 -1.68 -4.49 -15.28
C GLY A 223 -2.60 -5.09 -14.22
N LEU A 224 -3.28 -4.27 -13.41
CA LEU A 224 -4.14 -4.73 -12.30
C LEU A 224 -5.53 -5.18 -12.76
N LEU A 225 -5.93 -4.81 -13.97
CA LEU A 225 -7.16 -5.22 -14.63
C LEU A 225 -6.99 -5.12 -16.15
N ILE A 226 -7.98 -5.62 -16.89
CA ILE A 226 -8.09 -5.40 -18.34
C ILE A 226 -9.20 -4.38 -18.56
N PHE A 227 -8.91 -3.35 -19.36
CA PHE A 227 -9.88 -2.36 -19.78
C PHE A 227 -9.89 -2.26 -21.30
N GLU A 228 -11.03 -2.61 -21.89
CA GLU A 228 -11.26 -2.50 -23.33
C GLU A 228 -11.77 -1.09 -23.64
N ASP A 229 -10.86 -0.19 -23.98
CA ASP A 229 -11.12 1.24 -24.25
C ASP A 229 -11.30 1.55 -25.75
N SER A 230 -11.43 0.53 -26.59
CA SER A 230 -11.51 0.65 -28.05
C SER A 230 -12.88 1.07 -28.59
N VAL A 231 -13.85 1.36 -27.71
CA VAL A 231 -15.23 1.68 -28.08
C VAL A 231 -15.56 3.11 -27.66
N TRP A 232 -16.17 3.86 -28.58
CA TRP A 232 -16.77 5.18 -28.29
C TRP A 232 -18.30 5.04 -28.29
N PRO A 233 -19.01 5.57 -27.27
CA PRO A 233 -18.53 6.38 -26.13
C PRO A 233 -17.83 5.58 -25.01
N PRO A 234 -17.07 6.24 -24.11
CA PRO A 234 -16.31 5.59 -23.02
C PRO A 234 -17.20 4.77 -22.06
N SER A 235 -18.50 5.07 -21.99
CA SER A 235 -19.50 4.31 -21.26
C SER A 235 -19.64 2.86 -21.72
N GLU A 236 -19.25 2.56 -22.95
CA GLU A 236 -19.24 1.21 -23.49
C GLU A 236 -17.96 0.43 -23.17
N GLY A 237 -16.95 1.09 -22.57
CA GLY A 237 -15.71 0.47 -22.18
C GLY A 237 -15.93 -0.66 -21.16
N LEU A 238 -15.28 -1.80 -21.38
CA LEU A 238 -15.49 -3.01 -20.59
C LEU A 238 -14.32 -3.26 -19.65
N VAL A 239 -14.61 -3.43 -18.36
CA VAL A 239 -13.65 -3.76 -17.31
C VAL A 239 -13.77 -5.22 -16.95
N HIS A 240 -12.66 -5.97 -16.97
CA HIS A 240 -12.62 -7.37 -16.57
C HIS A 240 -11.21 -7.81 -16.14
N GLY A 241 -11.05 -9.09 -15.78
CA GLY A 241 -9.74 -9.63 -15.43
C GLY A 241 -9.11 -8.99 -14.17
N VAL A 242 -9.94 -8.46 -13.27
CA VAL A 242 -9.50 -7.71 -12.08
C VAL A 242 -8.67 -8.60 -11.15
N GLN A 243 -7.47 -8.13 -10.80
CA GLN A 243 -6.59 -8.81 -9.85
C GLN A 243 -7.12 -8.69 -8.41
N GLU A 244 -6.93 -9.77 -7.63
CA GLU A 244 -7.37 -9.83 -6.23
C GLU A 244 -6.64 -8.80 -5.34
N SER A 245 -5.40 -8.43 -5.69
CA SER A 245 -4.62 -7.39 -5.00
C SER A 245 -5.31 -6.02 -5.06
N LEU A 246 -5.90 -5.67 -6.20
CA LEU A 246 -6.66 -4.42 -6.36
C LEU A 246 -7.97 -4.46 -5.56
N ARG A 247 -8.63 -5.62 -5.49
CA ARG A 247 -9.90 -5.78 -4.76
C ARG A 247 -9.77 -5.81 -3.25
N ARG A 248 -8.66 -6.31 -2.70
CA ARG A 248 -8.48 -6.35 -1.23
C ARG A 248 -8.06 -5.01 -0.64
N GLY A 249 -7.49 -4.13 -1.45
CA GLY A 249 -6.85 -2.91 -0.97
C GLY A 249 -5.52 -3.26 -0.29
N TRP A 250 -4.53 -2.40 -0.42
CA TRP A 250 -3.38 -2.46 0.47
C TRP A 250 -3.89 -2.10 1.87
N PRO A 251 -3.61 -2.88 2.93
CA PRO A 251 -3.99 -2.45 4.28
C PRO A 251 -3.28 -1.12 4.57
N ASP A 252 -4.06 -0.07 4.81
CA ASP A 252 -3.52 1.19 5.32
C ASP A 252 -2.66 0.88 6.55
N ALA A 253 -1.48 1.50 6.59
CA ALA A 253 -0.63 1.44 7.77
C ALA A 253 -1.47 1.85 9.00
N PRO A 254 -1.36 1.12 10.12
CA PRO A 254 -2.15 1.45 11.31
C PRO A 254 -1.93 2.91 11.67
N SER A 255 -3.02 3.68 11.68
CA SER A 255 -3.04 5.04 12.18
C SER A 255 -2.64 4.99 13.65
N HIS A 256 -1.41 5.40 13.93
CA HIS A 256 -0.97 5.64 15.30
C HIS A 256 -1.71 6.88 15.82
N SER A 257 -2.86 6.66 16.45
CA SER A 257 -3.46 7.61 17.37
C SER A 257 -2.55 7.75 18.58
N HIS A 258 -2.05 8.98 18.78
CA HIS A 258 -1.32 9.44 19.96
C HIS A 258 -2.18 9.39 21.23
#